data_AF-A0A975EH96-F1
#
_entry.id   AF-A0A975EH96-F1
#
_cell.length_a   1.000
_cell.length_b   1.000
_cell.length_c   1.000
_cell.angle_alpha   90.00
_cell.angle_beta   90.00
_cell.angle_gamma   90.00
#
_symmetry.space_group_name_H-M   'P 1'
#
loop_
_entity.id
_entity.type
_entity.pdbx_description
1 polymer ?
#
loop_
_entity_poly.entity_id
_entity_poly.type
_entity_poly.pdbx_seq_one_letter_code
_entity_poly.pdbx_strand_id
1 'polypeptide(L)' 'MQAHRAETTLSEDGVITLRGIPFRRGESVEVIVLPFATAPSNGSRYPLRGKPVTFLAPTEPVADTDWEAAG' A
#
# COMPACT_ATOMS: atom_id res chain seq x y z
N MET A 1 -3.17 -1.41 -24.56
CA MET A 1 -4.39 -1.96 -23.93
C MET A 1 -4.46 -1.44 -22.51
N GLN A 2 -5.64 -0.98 -22.06
CA GLN A 2 -5.85 -0.54 -20.68
C GLN A 2 -6.58 -1.66 -19.94
N ALA A 3 -5.89 -2.34 -19.04
CA ALA A 3 -6.46 -3.43 -18.26
C ALA A 3 -6.94 -2.92 -16.90
N HIS A 4 -8.14 -3.31 -16.50
CA HIS A 4 -8.64 -3.07 -15.15
C HIS A 4 -8.34 -4.29 -14.28
N ARG A 5 -7.59 -4.10 -13.18
CA ARG A 5 -7.25 -5.17 -12.23
C ARG A 5 -8.15 -5.07 -11.00
N ALA A 6 -8.84 -6.15 -10.68
CA ALA A 6 -9.55 -6.35 -9.43
C ALA A 6 -8.99 -7.60 -8.74
N GLU A 7 -8.80 -7.52 -7.43
CA GLU A 7 -8.30 -8.63 -6.61
C GLU A 7 -9.41 -9.13 -5.69
N THR A 8 -9.63 -10.44 -5.68
CA THR A 8 -10.60 -11.08 -4.79
C THR A 8 -10.11 -12.46 -4.38
N THR A 9 -10.56 -12.91 -3.22
CA THR A 9 -10.43 -14.31 -2.81
C THR A 9 -11.63 -15.09 -3.33
N LEU A 10 -11.39 -16.30 -3.84
CA LEU A 10 -12.44 -17.20 -4.29
C LEU A 10 -13.15 -17.81 -3.08
N SER A 11 -14.48 -17.69 -3.02
CA SER A 11 -15.32 -18.38 -2.05
C SER A 11 -15.48 -19.87 -2.39
N GLU A 12 -15.98 -20.65 -1.43
CA GLU A 12 -16.13 -22.12 -1.58
C GLU A 12 -17.03 -22.53 -2.75
N ASP A 13 -17.98 -21.67 -3.14
CA ASP A 13 -18.87 -21.88 -4.28
C ASP A 13 -18.19 -21.68 -5.65
N GLY A 14 -16.97 -21.16 -5.68
CA GLY A 14 -16.21 -20.95 -6.91
C GLY A 14 -16.74 -19.82 -7.79
N VAL A 15 -17.62 -18.95 -7.28
CA VAL A 15 -18.25 -17.88 -8.06
C VAL A 15 -17.53 -16.54 -7.87
N ILE A 16 -17.14 -15.90 -8.97
CA ILE A 16 -16.59 -14.53 -8.98
C ILE A 16 -17.64 -13.58 -9.56
N THR A 17 -18.06 -12.59 -8.77
CA THR A 17 -18.95 -11.52 -9.24
C THR A 17 -18.16 -10.22 -9.42
N LEU A 18 -17.96 -9.79 -10.67
CA LEU A 18 -17.32 -8.51 -10.99
C LEU A 18 -18.36 -7.37 -10.94
N ARG A 19 -18.09 -6.31 -10.16
CA ARG A 19 -18.96 -5.13 -10.03
C ARG A 19 -18.17 -3.85 -10.25
N GLY A 20 -18.81 -2.81 -10.79
CA GLY A 20 -18.20 -1.49 -10.95
C GLY A 20 -17.05 -1.44 -11.96
N ILE A 21 -17.01 -2.37 -12.91
CA ILE A 21 -15.98 -2.38 -13.96
C ILE A 21 -16.13 -1.16 -14.88
N PRO A 22 -15.03 -0.48 -15.25
CA PRO A 22 -15.06 0.77 -16.00
C PRO A 22 -15.27 0.57 -17.51
N PHE A 23 -16.12 -0.39 -17.89
CA PHE A 23 -16.47 -0.69 -19.28
C PHE A 23 -17.91 -0.27 -19.57
N ARG A 24 -18.17 0.12 -20.81
CA ARG A 24 -19.49 0.58 -21.24
C ARG A 24 -20.35 -0.60 -21.71
N ARG A 25 -21.66 -0.39 -21.69
CA ARG A 25 -22.62 -1.36 -22.25
C ARG A 25 -22.29 -1.62 -23.72
N GLY A 26 -22.18 -2.90 -24.09
CA GLY A 26 -21.92 -3.33 -25.46
C GLY A 26 -20.44 -3.45 -25.84
N GLU A 27 -19.52 -3.09 -24.93
CA GLU A 27 -18.10 -3.35 -25.15
C GLU A 27 -17.80 -4.85 -24.94
N SER A 28 -17.06 -5.43 -25.87
CA SER A 28 -16.50 -6.77 -25.70
C SER A 28 -15.36 -6.72 -24.69
N VAL A 29 -15.48 -7.53 -23.63
CA VAL A 29 -14.48 -7.62 -22.57
C VAL A 29 -13.96 -9.04 -22.48
N GLU A 30 -12.65 -9.18 -22.27
CA GLU A 30 -11.99 -10.44 -21.95
C GLU A 30 -11.72 -10.50 -20.45
N VAL A 31 -11.96 -11.65 -19.83
CA VAL A 31 -11.73 -11.88 -18.39
C VAL A 31 -10.64 -12.93 -18.24
N ILE A 32 -9.57 -12.55 -17.54
CA ILE A 32 -8.45 -13.43 -17.23
C ILE A 32 -8.37 -13.58 -15.72
N VAL A 33 -8.45 -14.82 -15.22
CA VAL A 33 -8.33 -15.15 -13.80
C VAL A 33 -6.94 -15.72 -13.56
N LEU A 34 -6.16 -15.06 -12.70
CA LEU A 34 -4.80 -15.47 -12.36
C LEU A 34 -4.70 -15.69 -10.85
N PRO A 35 -4.05 -16.76 -10.38
CA PRO A 35 -3.65 -16.84 -8.98
C PRO A 35 -2.64 -15.71 -8.71
N PHE A 36 -2.85 -14.98 -7.61
CA PHE A 36 -1.90 -13.98 -7.15
C PHE A 36 -1.52 -14.27 -5.70
N ALA A 37 -0.23 -14.23 -5.41
CA ALA A 37 0.23 -14.22 -4.02
C ALA A 37 0.01 -12.81 -3.49
N THR A 38 -0.88 -12.65 -2.51
CA THR A 38 -0.81 -11.46 -1.66
C THR A 38 0.53 -11.53 -0.98
N ALA A 39 1.42 -10.56 -1.23
CA ALA A 39 2.63 -10.47 -0.41
C ALA A 39 2.15 -10.48 1.06
N PRO A 40 2.69 -11.35 1.93
CA PRO A 40 2.37 -11.24 3.34
C PRO A 40 2.63 -9.78 3.71
N SER A 41 1.70 -9.15 4.43
CA SER A 41 1.95 -7.84 5.02
C SER A 41 3.02 -8.04 6.09
N ASN A 42 4.26 -8.22 5.65
CA ASN A 42 5.42 -8.44 6.50
C ASN A 42 5.74 -7.09 7.12
N GLY A 43 5.24 -6.93 8.33
CA GLY A 43 5.41 -5.72 9.13
C GLY A 43 4.08 -5.06 9.39
N SER A 44 3.83 -4.80 10.68
CA SER A 44 2.87 -3.78 11.07
C SER A 44 3.12 -2.55 10.19
N ARG A 45 2.09 -2.12 9.43
CA ARG A 45 2.12 -0.89 8.63
C ARG A 45 2.61 0.32 9.45
N TYR A 46 2.49 0.22 10.78
CA TYR A 46 2.95 1.21 11.74
C TYR A 46 3.66 0.52 12.93
N PRO A 47 4.95 0.18 12.82
CA PRO A 47 5.66 -0.59 13.86
C PRO A 47 5.81 0.16 15.19
N LEU A 48 5.62 1.49 15.18
CA LEU A 48 5.68 2.36 16.36
C LEU A 48 4.29 2.72 16.91
N ARG A 49 3.19 2.31 16.27
CA ARG A 49 1.83 2.63 16.74
C ARG A 49 1.61 2.04 18.13
N GLY A 50 1.23 2.89 19.10
CA GLY A 50 0.98 2.49 20.48
C GLY A 50 2.24 2.30 21.33
N LYS A 51 3.44 2.52 20.78
CA LYS A 51 4.67 2.52 21.55
C LYS A 51 4.98 3.95 22.04
N PRO A 52 5.18 4.17 23.34
CA PRO A 52 5.64 5.47 23.83
C PRO A 52 7.04 5.74 23.29
N VAL A 53 7.26 6.95 22.77
CA VAL A 53 8.55 7.43 22.27
C VAL A 53 9.00 8.56 23.18
N THR A 54 10.21 8.44 23.73
CA THR A 54 10.82 9.46 24.58
C THR A 54 11.87 10.22 23.80
N PHE A 55 11.75 11.54 23.75
CA PHE A 55 12.80 12.41 23.25
C PHE A 55 13.76 12.72 24.39
N LEU A 56 15.00 12.24 24.28
CA LEU A 56 16.00 12.42 25.34
C LEU A 56 16.53 13.87 25.39
N ALA A 57 16.68 14.51 24.23
CA ALA A 57 17.15 15.89 24.12
C ALA A 57 16.66 16.52 22.79
N PRO A 58 15.36 16.84 22.65
CA PRO A 58 14.78 17.24 21.37
C PRO A 58 15.29 18.58 20.83
N THR A 59 15.91 19.39 21.69
CA THR A 59 16.36 20.75 21.36
C THR A 59 17.86 20.94 21.64
N GLU A 60 18.58 19.86 21.98
CA GLU A 60 20.04 19.98 22.05
C GLU A 60 20.58 20.24 20.64
N PRO A 61 21.54 21.17 20.50
CA PRO A 61 22.07 21.48 19.20
C PRO A 61 22.76 20.27 18.59
N VAL A 62 22.36 19.93 17.37
CA VAL A 62 23.01 18.87 16.60
C VAL A 62 24.15 19.52 15.84
N ALA A 63 25.35 19.33 16.36
CA ALA A 63 26.60 19.72 15.73
C ALA A 63 26.82 21.24 15.59
N ASP A 64 26.76 21.96 16.71
CA ASP A 64 27.08 23.40 16.80
C ASP A 64 28.37 23.80 16.08
N THR A 65 29.36 22.91 16.05
CA THR A 65 30.67 23.12 15.42
C THR A 65 30.70 22.83 13.92
N ASP A 66 29.68 22.18 13.36
CA ASP A 66 29.68 21.73 11.97
C ASP A 66 28.99 22.72 11.03
N TRP A 67 28.36 23.77 11.58
CA TRP A 67 27.71 24.84 10.83
C TRP A 67 28.57 26.11 10.80
N GLU A 68 29.53 26.20 9.87
CA GLU A 68 30.07 27.50 9.48
C GLU A 68 29.07 28.20 8.54
N ALA A 69 28.28 29.13 9.08
CA ALA A 69 27.58 30.09 8.25
C ALA A 69 28.65 31.03 7.65
N ALA A 70 29.06 30.77 6.42
CA ALA A 70 29.95 31.65 5.67
C ALA A 70 29.33 33.05 5.62
N GLY A 71 29.98 34.00 6.30
CA GLY A 71 29.63 35.43 6.29
C GLY A 71 30.11 36.16 5.04
#